data_AF-A0A3B0RUG7-F1
#
_entry.id   AF-A0A3B0RUG7-F1
#
_cell.length_a   1.000
_cell.length_b   1.000
_cell.length_c   1.000
_cell.angle_alpha   90.00
_cell.angle_beta   90.00
_cell.angle_gamma   90.00
#
_symmetry.space_group_name_H-M   'P 1'
#
loop_
_entity.id
_entity.type
_entity.pdbx_description
1 polymer ?
#
loop_
_entity_poly.entity_id
_entity_poly.type
_entity_poly.pdbx_seq_one_letter_code
_entity_poly.pdbx_strand_id
1 'polypeptide(L)' 'GMPDFRVASLEEQGSLIAMARDDARLILEKDPELKTARGQALRTLLYLFERDEGVKYLTSG' A
#
# COMPACT_ATOMS: atom_id res chain seq x y z
N GLY A 1 -21.57 1.03 27.74
CA GLY A 1 -21.92 0.74 26.34
C GLY A 1 -20.64 0.53 25.58
N MET A 2 -20.52 -0.54 24.81
CA MET A 2 -19.35 -0.79 23.96
C MET A 2 -19.15 0.41 23.00
N PRO A 3 -17.92 0.86 22.74
CA PRO A 3 -17.67 1.99 21.86
C PRO A 3 -18.12 1.66 20.43
N ASP A 4 -18.78 2.62 19.77
CA ASP A 4 -19.25 2.51 18.39
C ASP A 4 -18.06 2.30 17.45
N PHE A 5 -17.81 1.05 17.07
CA PHE A 5 -16.91 0.72 15.98
C PHE A 5 -17.53 1.25 14.68
N ARG A 6 -16.98 2.34 14.13
CA ARG A 6 -17.29 2.78 12.77
C ARG A 6 -16.62 1.82 11.80
N VAL A 7 -17.37 0.83 11.35
CA VAL A 7 -16.95 -0.02 10.23
C VAL A 7 -16.95 0.87 8.98
N ALA A 8 -15.78 1.07 8.37
CA ALA A 8 -15.68 1.82 7.14
C ALA A 8 -16.55 1.15 6.06
N SER A 9 -17.47 1.91 5.46
CA SER A 9 -18.25 1.47 4.31
C SER A 9 -17.29 1.21 3.15
N LEU A 10 -17.06 -0.06 2.82
CA LEU A 10 -16.28 -0.46 1.66
C LEU A 10 -16.93 0.01 0.34
N GLU A 11 -18.25 0.22 0.34
CA GLU A 11 -19.00 0.73 -0.81
C GLU A 11 -18.71 2.21 -1.11
N GLU A 12 -18.50 3.05 -0.11
CA GLU A 12 -18.18 4.48 -0.32
C GLU A 12 -16.70 4.72 -0.65
N GLN A 13 -15.80 3.82 -0.24
CA GLN A 13 -14.35 3.97 -0.42
C GLN A 13 -13.76 3.11 -1.55
N GLY A 14 -14.59 2.38 -2.28
CA GLY A 14 -14.13 1.44 -3.33
C GLY A 14 -13.26 2.11 -4.41
N SER A 15 -13.57 3.33 -4.80
CA SER A 15 -12.79 4.10 -5.79
C SER A 15 -11.40 4.49 -5.30
N LEU A 16 -11.26 4.82 -4.01
CA LEU A 16 -9.98 5.15 -3.39
C LEU A 16 -9.08 3.91 -3.28
N ILE A 17 -9.67 2.75 -2.96
CA ILE A 17 -8.95 1.48 -2.93
C ILE A 17 -8.47 1.09 -4.33
N ALA A 18 -9.30 1.28 -5.35
CA ALA A 18 -8.90 1.02 -6.74
C ALA A 18 -7.75 1.94 -7.17
N MET A 19 -7.85 3.24 -6.90
CA MET A 19 -6.79 4.21 -7.20
C MET A 19 -5.47 3.88 -6.50
N ALA A 20 -5.52 3.49 -5.22
CA ALA A 20 -4.33 3.09 -4.47
C ALA A 20 -3.68 1.82 -5.06
N ARG A 21 -4.48 0.86 -5.55
CA ARG A 21 -3.97 -0.34 -6.23
C ARG A 21 -3.29 0.00 -7.55
N ASP A 22 -3.87 0.89 -8.34
CA ASP A 22 -3.29 1.29 -9.62
C ASP A 22 -1.98 2.06 -9.44
N ASP A 23 -1.92 2.95 -8.45
CA ASP A 23 -0.68 3.67 -8.12
C ASP A 23 0.42 2.71 -7.64
N ALA A 24 0.08 1.72 -6.80
CA ALA A 24 1.01 0.67 -6.40
C ALA A 24 1.52 -0.15 -7.60
N ARG A 25 0.65 -0.54 -8.53
CA ARG A 25 1.03 -1.26 -9.75
C ARG A 25 1.99 -0.44 -10.61
N LEU A 26 1.65 0.83 -10.83
CA LEU A 26 2.47 1.74 -11.64
C LEU A 26 3.88 1.91 -11.07
N ILE A 27 4.00 1.97 -9.74
CA ILE A 27 5.30 2.07 -9.07
C ILE A 27 6.11 0.79 -9.29
N LEU A 28 5.51 -0.39 -9.15
CA LEU A 28 6.21 -1.66 -9.35
C LEU A 28 6.63 -1.87 -10.81
N GLU A 29 5.84 -1.42 -11.77
CA GLU A 29 6.21 -1.46 -13.19
C GLU A 29 7.39 -0.54 -13.52
N LYS A 30 7.46 0.64 -12.90
CA LYS A 30 8.48 1.66 -13.20
C LYS A 30 9.74 1.56 -12.35
N ASP A 31 9.62 1.07 -11.12
CA ASP A 31 10.68 0.97 -10.12
C ASP A 31 10.49 -0.31 -9.29
N PRO A 32 10.66 -1.50 -9.92
CA PRO A 32 10.40 -2.79 -9.27
C PRO A 32 11.30 -3.03 -8.05
N GLU A 33 12.49 -2.42 -8.04
CA GLU A 33 13.44 -2.52 -6.94
C GLU A 33 13.30 -1.39 -5.90
N LEU A 34 12.35 -0.47 -6.10
CA LEU A 34 12.07 0.67 -5.24
C LEU A 34 13.33 1.53 -4.94
N LYS A 35 14.16 1.77 -5.96
CA LYS A 35 15.45 2.47 -5.84
C LYS A 35 15.35 3.98 -6.07
N THR A 36 14.30 4.46 -6.73
CA THR A 36 14.08 5.90 -6.93
C THR A 36 13.76 6.60 -5.60
N ALA A 37 13.81 7.93 -5.58
CA ALA A 37 13.44 8.70 -4.38
C ALA A 37 12.02 8.37 -3.87
N ARG A 38 11.06 8.16 -4.79
CA ARG A 38 9.70 7.74 -4.44
C ARG A 38 9.66 6.30 -3.92
N GLY A 39 10.40 5.39 -4.55
CA GLY A 39 10.53 4.00 -4.11
C GLY A 39 11.12 3.89 -2.70
N GLN A 40 12.16 4.66 -2.39
CA GLN A 40 12.77 4.69 -1.06
C GLN A 40 11.81 5.22 0.01
N ALA A 41 11.06 6.29 -0.28
CA ALA A 41 10.03 6.81 0.63
C ALA A 41 8.93 5.76 0.92
N LEU A 42 8.53 5.00 -0.09
CA LEU A 42 7.58 3.89 0.08
C LEU A 42 8.13 2.76 0.94
N ARG A 43 9.42 2.41 0.79
CA ARG A 43 10.07 1.41 1.68
C ARG A 43 10.02 1.86 3.13
N THR A 44 10.29 3.15 3.40
CA THR A 44 10.15 3.72 4.75
C THR A 44 8.71 3.63 5.26
N LEU A 45 7.72 3.97 4.43
CA LEU A 45 6.31 3.84 4.82
C LEU A 45 5.93 2.38 5.13
N LEU A 46 6.33 1.43 4.29
CA LEU A 46 6.04 0.00 4.50
C LEU A 46 6.65 -0.52 5.81
N TYR A 47 7.86 -0.07 6.13
CA TYR A 47 8.51 -0.39 7.41
C TYR A 47 7.74 0.17 8.60
N LEU A 48 7.29 1.43 8.52
CA LEU A 48 6.52 2.09 9.60
C LEU A 48 5.13 1.46 9.83
N PHE A 49 4.52 0.91 8.78
CA PHE A 49 3.22 0.23 8.87
C PHE A 49 3.34 -1.29 9.13
N GLU A 50 4.48 -1.75 9.68
CA GLU A 50 4.73 -3.15 10.07
C GLU A 50 4.56 -4.17 8.92
N ARG A 51 4.76 -3.73 7.67
CA ARG A 51 4.63 -4.56 6.46
C ARG A 51 5.99 -5.06 5.94
N ASP A 52 6.85 -5.54 6.83
CA ASP A 52 8.07 -6.25 6.39
C ASP A 52 7.73 -7.50 5.55
N GLU A 53 6.59 -8.14 5.77
CA GLU A 53 6.10 -9.22 4.92
C GLU A 53 5.69 -8.73 3.52
N GLY A 54 5.20 -7.50 3.38
CA GLY A 54 4.82 -6.92 2.08
C GLY A 54 5.99 -6.80 1.13
N VAL A 55 7.19 -6.45 1.63
CA VAL A 55 8.40 -6.31 0.80
C VAL A 55 8.84 -7.65 0.20
N LYS A 56 8.69 -8.78 0.92
CA LYS A 56 9.03 -10.12 0.39
C LYS A 56 8.11 -10.55 -0.77
N TYR A 57 6.83 -10.18 -0.71
CA TYR A 57 5.86 -10.50 -1.76
C TYR A 57 6.00 -9.62 -3.01
N LEU A 58 6.60 -8.43 -2.90
CA LEU A 58 6.84 -7.55 -4.05
C LEU A 58 7.96 -8.06 -4.96
N THR A 59 8.94 -8.79 -4.43
CA THR A 59 10.09 -9.31 -5.20
C THR A 59 9.88 -10.68 -5.81
N SER A 60 8.78 -11.37 -5.50
CA SER A 60 8.50 -12.74 -5.94
C SER A 60 7.39 -12.84 -7.03
N GLY A 61 7.04 -11.72 -7.65
CA GLY A 61 6.15 -11.62 -8.81
C GLY A 61 6.87 -11.11 -10.05
#